data_AF-A0A553Q1Y7-F1
#
_entry.id   AF-A0A553Q1Y7-F1
#
_cell.length_a   1.000
_cell.length_b   1.000
_cell.length_c   1.000
_cell.angle_alpha   90.00
_cell.angle_beta   90.00
_cell.angle_gamma   90.00
#
_symmetry.space_group_name_H-M   'P 1'
#
loop_
_entity.id
_entity.type
_entity.pdbx_description
1 polymer ?
#
loop_
_entity_poly.entity_id
_entity_poly.type
_entity_poly.pdbx_seq_one_letter_code
_entity_poly.pdbx_strand_id
1 'polypeptide(L)'
;MSLFIEHPLNFLQVLQCNCSVDTITFPVTVTQQSPAAVSMDTYQITVEPMQAQLQVCLEEVELEGLLVSWTFSKQPQLSLTIKSCQRAKKEARI
;
A
#
# COMPACT_ATOMS: atom_id res chain seq x y z
N MET A 1 -22.17 41.61 9.91
CA MET A 1 -21.45 40.78 8.91
C MET A 1 -21.39 39.40 9.50
N SER A 2 -22.00 38.42 8.83
CA SER A 2 -22.48 37.18 9.42
C SER A 2 -21.38 36.37 10.13
N LEU A 3 -21.75 35.90 11.32
CA LEU A 3 -21.06 34.90 12.13
C LEU A 3 -21.51 33.53 11.62
N PHE A 4 -20.59 32.62 11.29
CA PHE A 4 -20.77 31.16 11.36
C PHE A 4 -19.38 30.52 11.34
N ILE A 5 -18.85 30.17 12.50
CA ILE A 5 -17.91 29.05 12.63
C ILE A 5 -18.78 27.85 13.02
N GLU A 6 -19.56 27.34 12.06
CA GLU A 6 -19.95 25.94 12.04
C GLU A 6 -18.82 25.30 11.21
N HIS A 7 -18.00 24.39 11.71
CA HIS A 7 -18.39 23.03 12.03
C HIS A 7 -17.58 22.48 13.22
N PRO A 8 -18.20 22.25 14.40
CA PRO A 8 -17.55 21.55 15.50
C PRO A 8 -17.83 20.04 15.43
N LEU A 9 -17.67 19.38 14.27
CA LEU A 9 -17.94 17.94 14.14
C LEU A 9 -17.09 17.32 13.00
N ASN A 10 -15.76 17.26 13.18
CA ASN A 10 -15.01 16.21 12.50
C ASN A 10 -15.35 14.91 13.25
N PHE A 11 -16.28 14.11 12.73
CA PHE A 11 -16.60 12.77 13.25
C PHE A 11 -15.43 11.83 12.95
N LEU A 12 -14.30 12.04 13.63
CA LEU A 12 -13.11 11.23 13.46
C LEU A 12 -13.10 10.12 14.50
N GLN A 13 -13.35 8.88 14.06
CA GLN A 13 -13.26 7.70 14.90
C GLN A 13 -11.95 6.96 14.62
N VAL A 14 -11.30 6.47 15.67
CA VAL A 14 -10.06 5.70 15.57
C VAL A 14 -10.28 4.32 16.15
N LEU A 15 -10.01 3.29 15.36
CA LEU A 15 -10.09 1.89 15.75
C LEU A 15 -8.70 1.27 15.75
N GLN A 16 -8.41 0.45 16.76
CA GLN A 16 -7.22 -0.39 16.80
C GLN A 16 -7.62 -1.84 16.59
N CYS A 17 -7.03 -2.50 15.59
CA CYS A 17 -7.28 -3.90 15.32
C CYS A 17 -5.97 -4.64 14.98
N ASN A 18 -6.00 -5.95 15.13
CA ASN A 18 -4.93 -6.81 14.64
C ASN A 18 -5.30 -7.30 13.25
N CYS A 19 -4.40 -7.08 12.29
CA CYS A 19 -4.48 -7.62 10.95
C CYS A 19 -3.59 -8.85 10.88
N SER A 20 -4.17 -9.99 10.51
CA SER A 20 -3.43 -11.21 10.20
C SER A 20 -3.51 -11.44 8.70
N VAL A 21 -2.36 -11.72 8.09
CA VAL A 21 -2.23 -11.96 6.66
C VAL A 21 -1.53 -13.30 6.49
N ASP A 22 -2.14 -14.20 5.72
CA ASP A 22 -1.52 -15.45 5.32
C ASP A 22 -0.41 -15.22 4.28
N THR A 23 0.20 -16.29 3.77
CA THR A 23 1.18 -16.18 2.70
C THR A 23 0.58 -15.50 1.47
N ILE A 24 1.10 -14.33 1.10
CA ILE A 24 0.69 -13.61 -0.11
C ILE A 24 1.85 -13.61 -1.12
N THR A 25 1.52 -13.81 -2.39
CA THR A 25 2.51 -13.71 -3.49
C THR A 25 2.00 -12.72 -4.52
N PHE A 26 2.83 -11.75 -4.88
CA PHE A 26 2.50 -10.73 -5.87
C PHE A 26 3.72 -10.35 -6.73
N PRO A 27 3.49 -9.98 -8.00
CA PRO A 27 4.55 -9.51 -8.87
C PRO A 27 4.94 -8.06 -8.53
N VAL A 28 6.24 -7.78 -8.53
CA VAL A 28 6.80 -6.43 -8.49
C VAL A 28 7.67 -6.20 -9.71
N THR A 29 7.48 -5.05 -10.35
CA THR A 29 8.26 -4.67 -11.52
C THR A 29 9.26 -3.59 -11.13
N VAL A 30 10.53 -3.85 -11.41
CA VAL A 30 11.63 -2.91 -11.26
C VAL A 30 11.90 -2.30 -12.63
N THR A 31 11.78 -0.98 -12.71
CA THR A 31 12.13 -0.21 -13.90
C THR A 31 13.48 0.45 -13.68
N GLN A 32 14.38 0.30 -14.65
CA GLN A 32 15.69 0.95 -14.63
C GLN A 32 15.80 1.84 -15.86
N GLN A 33 15.95 3.13 -15.63
CA GLN A 33 16.07 4.11 -16.69
C GLN A 33 17.51 4.61 -16.78
N SER A 34 18.09 4.46 -17.95
CA SER A 34 19.38 5.04 -18.34
C SER A 34 19.16 6.08 -19.46
N PRO A 35 20.14 6.93 -19.78
CA PRO A 35 20.00 7.92 -20.85
C PRO A 35 19.67 7.32 -22.22
N ALA A 36 20.06 6.07 -22.49
CA ALA A 36 19.91 5.44 -23.81
C ALA A 36 18.83 4.35 -23.85
N ALA A 37 18.34 3.88 -22.70
CA ALA A 37 17.39 2.77 -22.65
C ALA A 37 16.62 2.70 -21.33
N VAL A 38 15.43 2.10 -21.38
CA VAL A 38 14.63 1.70 -20.22
C VAL A 38 14.60 0.18 -20.17
N SER A 39 15.00 -0.42 -19.05
CA SER A 39 14.82 -1.85 -18.77
C SER A 39 13.70 -2.06 -17.75
N MET A 40 13.07 -3.23 -17.81
CA MET A 40 11.97 -3.59 -16.93
C MET A 40 12.05 -5.07 -16.57
N ASP A 41 12.30 -5.34 -15.29
CA ASP A 41 12.42 -6.69 -14.75
C ASP A 41 11.26 -6.95 -13.78
N THR A 42 10.70 -8.16 -13.80
CA THR A 42 9.61 -8.55 -12.90
C THR A 42 10.10 -9.63 -11.93
N TYR A 43 9.76 -9.47 -10.66
CA TYR A 43 10.08 -10.39 -9.58
C TYR A 43 8.79 -10.84 -8.91
N GLN A 44 8.70 -12.10 -8.53
CA GLN A 44 7.67 -12.57 -7.60
C GLN A 44 8.16 -12.28 -6.18
N ILE A 45 7.38 -11.51 -5.43
CA ILE A 45 7.58 -11.32 -3.99
C ILE A 45 6.57 -12.19 -3.27
N THR A 46 7.05 -13.03 -2.36
CA THR A 46 6.24 -13.80 -1.43
C THR A 46 6.45 -13.25 -0.03
N VAL A 47 5.38 -12.84 0.63
CA VAL A 47 5.37 -12.43 2.04
C VAL A 47 4.96 -13.65 2.87
N GLU A 48 5.74 -13.98 3.89
CA GLU A 48 5.37 -15.02 4.85
C GLU A 48 4.17 -14.59 5.71
N PRO A 49 3.43 -15.53 6.32
CA PRO A 49 2.33 -15.19 7.22
C PRO A 49 2.78 -14.23 8.32
N MET A 50 2.00 -13.19 8.58
CA MET A 50 2.32 -12.18 9.59
C MET A 50 1.09 -11.69 10.32
N GLN A 51 1.33 -11.08 11.48
CA GLN A 51 0.33 -10.34 12.24
C GLN A 51 0.88 -8.95 12.58
N ALA A 52 0.07 -7.92 12.37
CA ALA A 52 0.43 -6.54 12.66
C ALA A 52 -0.74 -5.77 13.27
N GLN A 53 -0.44 -4.80 14.13
CA GLN A 53 -1.46 -3.88 14.66
C GLN A 53 -1.70 -2.75 13.66
N LEU A 54 -2.97 -2.52 13.30
CA LEU A 54 -3.41 -1.41 12.47
C LEU A 54 -4.16 -0.39 13.31
N GLN A 55 -3.93 0.89 13.00
CA GLN A 55 -4.79 1.99 13.38
C GLN A 55 -5.63 2.35 12.17
N VAL A 56 -6.95 2.25 12.28
CA VAL A 56 -7.91 2.61 11.24
C VAL A 56 -8.57 3.91 11.67
N CYS A 57 -8.55 4.91 10.79
CA CYS A 57 -9.21 6.19 10.99
C CYS A 57 -10.42 6.27 10.06
N LEU A 58 -11.57 6.59 10.65
CA LEU A 58 -12.84 6.79 9.99
C LEU A 58 -13.19 8.28 10.10
N GLU A 59 -13.50 8.92 8.99
CA GLU A 59 -13.82 10.35 8.93
C GLU A 59 -15.05 10.55 8.03
N GLU A 60 -16.10 11.16 8.57
CA GLU A 60 -17.23 11.60 7.74
C GLU A 60 -16.83 12.87 6.98
N VAL A 61 -16.80 12.76 5.66
CA VAL A 61 -16.52 13.86 4.74
C VAL A 61 -17.84 14.30 4.12
N GLU A 62 -18.17 15.58 4.33
CA GLU A 62 -19.39 16.17 3.78
C GLU A 62 -19.43 15.99 2.25
N LEU A 63 -20.55 15.51 1.73
CA LEU A 63 -20.79 15.21 0.30
C LEU A 63 -19.97 14.04 -0.31
N GLU A 64 -18.93 13.55 0.35
CA GLU A 64 -18.10 12.43 -0.14
C GLU A 64 -18.36 11.10 0.59
N GLY A 65 -18.95 11.15 1.77
CA GLY A 65 -19.31 9.97 2.58
C GLY A 65 -18.24 9.64 3.63
N LEU A 66 -18.03 8.35 3.91
CA LEU A 66 -17.10 7.90 4.95
C LEU A 66 -15.71 7.61 4.35
N LEU A 67 -14.71 8.40 4.70
CA LEU A 67 -13.31 8.12 4.41
C LEU A 67 -12.77 7.11 5.42
N VAL A 68 -12.22 6.00 4.91
CA VAL A 68 -11.55 4.98 5.70
C VAL A 68 -10.07 4.96 5.33
N SER A 69 -9.21 5.31 6.27
CA SER A 69 -7.75 5.24 6.11
C SER A 69 -7.14 4.35 7.19
N TRP A 70 -5.96 3.80 6.93
CA TRP A 70 -5.29 2.94 7.89
C TRP A 70 -3.77 3.06 7.79
N THR A 71 -3.11 2.79 8.91
CA THR A 71 -1.66 2.69 9.01
C THR A 71 -1.26 1.61 10.00
N PHE A 72 -0.05 1.07 9.87
CA PHE A 72 0.49 0.19 10.89
C PHE A 72 0.81 1.01 12.14
N SER A 73 0.27 0.61 13.29
CA SER A 73 0.51 1.27 14.57
C SER A 73 1.97 1.19 15.00
N LYS A 74 2.69 0.17 14.52
CA LYS A 74 4.12 -0.08 14.71
C LYS A 74 4.69 -0.68 13.44
N GLN A 75 6.00 -0.58 13.23
CA GLN A 75 6.65 -1.24 12.10
C GLN A 75 6.34 -2.75 12.10
N PRO A 76 5.71 -3.30 11.04
CA PRO A 76 5.43 -4.72 10.95
C PRO A 76 6.74 -5.50 10.73
N GLN A 77 6.83 -6.68 11.34
CA GLN A 77 7.90 -7.62 11.02
C GLN A 77 7.52 -8.37 9.74
N LEU A 78 8.17 -8.00 8.64
CA LEU A 78 7.94 -8.57 7.31
C LEU A 78 9.09 -9.49 6.92
N SER A 79 8.78 -10.75 6.65
CA SER A 79 9.70 -11.70 6.02
C SER A 79 9.30 -11.90 4.57
N LEU A 80 10.23 -11.60 3.66
CA LEU A 80 9.98 -11.62 2.22
C LEU A 80 10.94 -12.56 1.50
N THR A 81 10.41 -13.34 0.56
CA THR A 81 11.19 -14.08 -0.42
C THR A 81 11.02 -13.45 -1.79
N ILE A 82 12.12 -13.25 -2.52
CA ILE A 82 12.12 -12.66 -3.86
C ILE A 82 12.60 -13.70 -4.87
N LYS A 83 11.83 -13.91 -5.93
CA LYS A 83 12.20 -14.78 -7.06
C LYS A 83 12.20 -13.99 -8.36
N SER A 84 13.29 -14.05 -9.12
CA SER A 84 13.31 -13.47 -10.47
C SER A 84 12.39 -14.26 -11.40
N CYS A 85 11.47 -13.57 -12.07
CA CYS A 85 10.82 -14.14 -13.25
C CYS A 85 11.81 -14.04 -14.40
N GLN A 86 12.51 -15.13 -14.72
CA GLN A 86 13.34 -15.15 -15.93
C GLN A 86 12.46 -14.86 -17.14
N ARG A 87 12.53 -13.65 -17.70
CA ARG A 87 12.00 -13.38 -19.03
C ARG A 87 12.97 -14.03 -20.02
N ALA A 88 12.46 -14.94 -20.86
CA ALA A 88 13.12 -15.25 -22.12
C ALA A 88 13.35 -13.92 -22.84
N LYS A 89 14.62 -13.54 -23.07
CA LYS A 89 15.00 -12.35 -23.83
C LYS A 89 14.29 -12.39 -25.20
N LYS A 90 13.17 -11.69 -25.35
CA LYS A 90 12.75 -11.21 -26.67
C LYS A 90 13.42 -9.87 -26.88
N GLU A 91 14.65 -9.96 -27.37
CA GLU A 91 15.43 -8.86 -27.91
C GLU A 91 14.65 -8.30 -29.12
N ALA A 92 13.83 -7.28 -28.90
CA ALA A 92 13.30 -6.48 -29.99
C ALA A 92 14.42 -5.55 -30.44
N ARG A 93 15.21 -6.00 -31.43
CA ARG A 93 16.09 -5.11 -32.19
C ARG A 93 15.19 -4.25 -33.07
N ILE A 94 15.34 -2.93 -32.94
CA ILE A 94 14.87 -1.94 -33.93
C ILE A 94 15.84 -1.98 -35.11
#